data_AF-A0A550HUJ6-F1
#
_entry.id   AF-A0A550HUJ6-F1
#
_cell.length_a   1.000
_cell.length_b   1.000
_cell.length_c   1.000
_cell.angle_alpha   90.00
_cell.angle_beta   90.00
_cell.angle_gamma   90.00
#
_symmetry.space_group_name_H-M   'P 1'
#
loop_
_entity.id
_entity.type
_entity.pdbx_description
1 polymer ?
#
loop_
_entity_poly.entity_id
_entity_poly.type
_entity_poly.pdbx_seq_one_letter_code
_entity_poly.pdbx_strand_id
1 'polypeptide(L)'
;MNVKIDELDWEKMNGLIPVVTQEAKTLEVLTLAFVNKEALEKTMETGWAYYYRRSHDKVMKKGETSGNVQKIVDVLTDCDNDAVVYLVDQTGPACHLGERTCFHRKLVQ
;
A
#
# COMPACT_ATOMS: atom_id res chain seq x y z
N MET A 1 -9.15 14.04 12.69
CA MET A 1 -10.31 14.10 11.78
C MET A 1 -10.32 12.78 11.02
N ASN A 2 -11.48 12.17 10.82
CA ASN A 2 -11.58 10.90 10.08
C ASN A 2 -12.09 11.22 8.68
N VAL A 3 -11.49 10.59 7.66
CA VAL A 3 -11.86 10.72 6.24
C VAL A 3 -12.38 9.37 5.78
N LYS A 4 -13.52 9.33 5.07
CA LYS A 4 -14.05 8.09 4.49
C LYS A 4 -13.39 7.81 3.13
N ILE A 5 -13.39 6.55 2.71
CA ILE A 5 -12.88 6.12 1.40
C ILE A 5 -13.54 6.91 0.25
N ASP A 6 -14.83 7.22 0.36
CA ASP A 6 -15.58 7.99 -0.64
C ASP A 6 -15.17 9.47 -0.73
N GLU A 7 -14.47 10.00 0.27
CA GLU A 7 -14.00 11.39 0.34
C GLU A 7 -12.58 11.57 -0.20
N LEU A 8 -11.93 10.48 -0.63
CA LEU A 8 -10.62 10.54 -1.28
C LEU A 8 -10.73 11.08 -2.71
N ASP A 9 -9.72 11.79 -3.15
CA ASP A 9 -9.67 12.36 -4.51
C ASP A 9 -9.24 11.30 -5.53
N TRP A 10 -10.19 10.43 -5.87
CA TRP A 10 -10.00 9.39 -6.88
C TRP A 10 -9.79 9.96 -8.28
N GLU A 11 -10.34 11.14 -8.60
CA GLU A 11 -10.34 11.69 -9.96
C GLU A 11 -8.97 12.25 -10.36
N LYS A 12 -8.22 12.86 -9.42
CA LYS A 12 -6.91 13.48 -9.66
C LYS A 12 -5.90 12.55 -10.32
N MET A 13 -6.00 11.25 -10.07
CA MET A 13 -5.13 10.21 -10.63
C MET A 13 -5.92 9.08 -11.32
N ASN A 14 -7.06 9.41 -11.95
CA ASN A 14 -7.83 8.52 -12.82
C ASN A 14 -8.30 7.22 -12.12
N GLY A 15 -8.90 7.36 -10.94
CA GLY A 15 -9.43 6.26 -10.13
C GLY A 15 -8.38 5.52 -9.29
N LEU A 16 -7.13 6.02 -9.27
CA LEU A 16 -6.02 5.43 -8.53
C LEU A 16 -5.45 6.42 -7.54
N ILE A 17 -5.00 5.91 -6.40
CA ILE A 17 -4.30 6.68 -5.38
C ILE A 17 -2.97 5.98 -5.03
N PRO A 18 -1.85 6.71 -4.93
CA PRO A 18 -0.60 6.18 -4.45
C PRO A 18 -0.72 5.78 -2.98
N VAL A 19 -0.11 4.64 -2.67
CA VAL A 19 0.01 4.15 -1.30
C VAL A 19 1.48 3.94 -0.96
N VAL A 20 1.92 4.59 0.12
CA VAL A 20 3.20 4.31 0.75
C VAL A 20 2.99 3.26 1.83
N THR A 21 3.69 2.15 1.77
CA THR A 21 3.62 1.12 2.80
C THR A 21 4.82 1.25 3.73
N GLN A 22 4.57 1.34 5.02
CA GLN A 22 5.60 1.46 6.06
C GLN A 22 5.46 0.34 7.10
N GLU A 23 6.60 -0.15 7.59
CA GLU A 23 6.62 -1.03 8.76
C GLU A 23 6.18 -0.25 9.99
N ALA A 24 5.12 -0.69 10.67
CA ALA A 24 4.48 0.05 11.76
C ALA A 24 5.45 0.30 12.94
N LYS A 25 6.37 -0.65 13.21
CA LYS A 25 7.28 -0.57 14.36
C LYS A 25 8.52 0.29 14.13
N THR A 26 8.97 0.40 12.88
CA THR A 26 10.25 1.06 12.56
C THR A 26 10.09 2.28 11.68
N LEU A 27 8.91 2.46 11.09
CA LEU A 27 8.59 3.48 10.07
C LEU A 27 9.44 3.33 8.80
N GLU A 28 10.10 2.18 8.60
CA GLU A 28 10.81 1.86 7.36
C GLU A 28 9.82 1.84 6.20
N VAL A 29 10.10 2.63 5.15
CA VAL A 29 9.33 2.57 3.91
C VAL A 29 9.64 1.27 3.18
N LEU A 30 8.62 0.45 2.96
CA LEU A 30 8.72 -0.88 2.37
C LEU A 30 8.48 -0.86 0.86
N THR A 31 7.47 -0.13 0.39
CA THR A 31 7.14 -0.01 -1.03
C THR A 31 6.28 1.22 -1.30
N LEU A 32 6.27 1.66 -2.56
CA LEU A 32 5.22 2.51 -3.13
C LEU A 32 4.40 1.65 -4.10
N ALA A 33 3.08 1.74 -4.03
CA ALA A 33 2.16 1.07 -4.94
C ALA A 33 0.97 1.99 -5.24
N PHE A 34 -0.04 1.44 -5.92
CA PHE A 34 -1.30 2.13 -6.17
C PHE A 34 -2.46 1.28 -5.66
N VAL A 35 -3.54 1.94 -5.27
CA VAL A 35 -4.82 1.33 -4.94
C VAL A 35 -5.89 1.99 -5.79
N ASN A 36 -6.87 1.19 -6.22
CA ASN A 36 -8.17 1.71 -6.62
C ASN A 36 -9.12 1.58 -5.42
N LYS A 37 -10.35 2.07 -5.56
CA LYS A 37 -11.36 2.02 -4.51
C LYS A 37 -11.59 0.61 -3.98
N GLU A 38 -11.74 -0.38 -4.86
CA GLU A 38 -11.95 -1.80 -4.48
C GLU A 38 -10.78 -2.36 -3.66
N ALA A 39 -9.53 -2.05 -4.03
CA ALA A 39 -8.36 -2.50 -3.28
C ALA A 39 -8.32 -1.91 -1.87
N LEU A 40 -8.67 -0.63 -1.72
CA LEU A 40 -8.69 0.03 -0.42
C LEU A 40 -9.84 -0.51 0.45
N GLU A 41 -11.02 -0.73 -0.11
CA GLU A 41 -12.16 -1.35 0.57
C GLU A 41 -11.80 -2.76 1.10
N LYS A 42 -11.23 -3.62 0.24
CA LYS A 42 -10.74 -4.95 0.64
C LYS A 42 -9.67 -4.89 1.71
N THR A 43 -8.81 -3.87 1.65
CA THR A 43 -7.77 -3.67 2.67
C THR A 43 -8.41 -3.40 4.04
N MET A 44 -9.38 -2.48 4.08
CA MET A 44 -10.10 -2.12 5.31
C MET A 44 -10.98 -3.26 5.84
N GLU A 45 -11.61 -4.03 4.94
CA GLU A 45 -12.46 -5.17 5.31
C GLU A 45 -11.66 -6.32 5.91
N THR A 46 -10.54 -6.68 5.29
CA THR A 46 -9.81 -7.91 5.62
C THR A 46 -8.66 -7.72 6.61
N GLY A 47 -8.20 -6.48 6.81
CA GLY A 47 -7.01 -6.16 7.60
C GLY A 47 -5.69 -6.60 6.95
N TRP A 48 -5.68 -6.87 5.64
CA TRP A 48 -4.48 -7.22 4.87
C TRP A 48 -4.27 -6.22 3.74
N ALA A 49 -3.03 -5.92 3.37
CA ALA A 49 -2.77 -5.00 2.27
C ALA A 49 -3.19 -5.59 0.92
N TYR A 50 -4.10 -4.91 0.23
CA TYR A 50 -4.41 -5.12 -1.19
C TYR A 50 -3.87 -3.95 -2.01
N TYR A 51 -3.33 -4.27 -3.17
CA TYR A 51 -2.83 -3.30 -4.14
C TYR A 51 -3.51 -3.50 -5.49
N TYR A 52 -3.59 -2.44 -6.27
CA TYR A 52 -4.06 -2.48 -7.64
C TYR A 52 -2.87 -2.53 -8.60
N ARG A 53 -2.80 -3.62 -9.37
CA ARG A 53 -1.75 -3.84 -10.37
C ARG A 53 -2.15 -3.22 -11.70
N ARG A 54 -1.74 -1.97 -11.91
CA ARG A 54 -2.05 -1.18 -13.12
C ARG A 54 -1.78 -1.88 -14.45
N SER A 55 -0.73 -2.69 -14.52
CA SER A 55 -0.37 -3.38 -15.78
C SER A 55 -1.30 -4.53 -16.14
N HIS A 56 -2.12 -5.03 -15.21
CA HIS A 56 -2.99 -6.20 -15.41
C HIS A 56 -4.42 -5.93 -14.92
N ASP A 57 -4.75 -4.67 -14.63
CA ASP A 57 -6.07 -4.22 -14.18
C ASP A 57 -6.69 -5.14 -13.11
N LYS A 58 -5.92 -5.41 -12.05
CA LYS A 58 -6.31 -6.41 -11.05
C LYS A 58 -5.94 -5.99 -9.63
N VAL A 59 -6.88 -6.19 -8.72
CA VAL A 59 -6.67 -6.12 -7.27
C VAL A 59 -6.01 -7.41 -6.76
N MET A 60 -4.94 -7.28 -5.98
CA MET A 60 -4.18 -8.42 -5.46
C MET A 60 -3.86 -8.24 -3.98
N LYS A 61 -4.03 -9.31 -3.19
CA LYS A 61 -3.53 -9.36 -1.81
C LYS A 61 -2.00 -9.50 -1.83
N LYS A 62 -1.29 -8.65 -1.11
CA LYS A 62 0.17 -8.75 -1.02
C LYS A 62 0.57 -10.06 -0.34
N GLY A 63 1.44 -10.82 -1.00
CA GLY A 63 1.97 -12.07 -0.46
C GLY A 63 1.03 -13.26 -0.57
N GLU A 64 -0.07 -13.17 -1.34
CA GLU A 64 -1.01 -14.28 -1.53
C GLU A 64 -0.33 -15.57 -1.99
N THR A 65 0.63 -15.47 -2.91
CA THR A 65 1.40 -16.62 -3.41
C THR A 65 2.67 -16.89 -2.60
N SER A 66 3.37 -15.85 -2.14
CA SER A 66 4.69 -16.02 -1.52
C SER A 66 4.66 -16.20 0.00
N GLY A 67 3.52 -15.96 0.65
CA GLY A 67 3.40 -15.89 2.11
C GLY A 67 3.95 -14.59 2.73
N ASN A 68 4.57 -13.71 1.93
CA ASN A 68 5.12 -12.43 2.42
C ASN A 68 4.03 -11.35 2.54
N VAL A 69 3.10 -11.61 3.46
CA VAL A 69 1.89 -10.82 3.69
C VAL A 69 2.16 -9.56 4.51
N GLN A 70 1.23 -8.61 4.42
CA GLN A 70 1.28 -7.33 5.13
C GLN A 70 -0.03 -7.15 5.90
N LYS A 71 0.03 -7.28 7.22
CA LYS A 71 -1.14 -7.08 8.09
C LYS A 71 -1.29 -5.58 8.37
N ILE A 72 -2.46 -5.02 8.12
CA ILE A 72 -2.75 -3.61 8.36
C ILE A 72 -2.80 -3.36 9.86
N VAL A 73 -2.03 -2.36 10.31
CA VAL A 73 -2.08 -1.79 11.65
C VAL A 73 -2.92 -0.52 11.63
N ASP A 74 -2.69 0.34 10.61
CA ASP A 74 -3.46 1.56 10.41
C ASP A 74 -3.41 2.01 8.94
N VAL A 75 -4.36 2.87 8.55
CA VAL A 75 -4.43 3.50 7.23
C VAL A 75 -4.62 5.00 7.40
N LEU A 76 -3.65 5.77 6.93
CA LEU A 76 -3.66 7.23 6.99
C LEU A 76 -3.87 7.81 5.59
N THR A 77 -4.38 9.03 5.51
CA THR A 77 -4.41 9.83 4.28
C THR A 77 -3.78 11.19 4.52
N ASP A 78 -3.33 11.86 3.47
CA ASP A 78 -2.71 13.18 3.55
C ASP A 78 -3.75 14.32 3.56
N CYS A 79 -3.29 15.57 3.45
CA CYS A 79 -4.13 16.74 3.73
C CYS A 79 -5.11 17.10 2.60
N ASP A 80 -4.85 16.67 1.38
CA ASP A 80 -5.73 16.82 0.21
C ASP A 80 -6.34 15.48 -0.26
N ASN A 81 -6.24 14.45 0.58
CA ASN A 81 -6.88 13.14 0.41
C ASN A 81 -6.53 12.43 -0.92
N ASP A 82 -5.35 12.66 -1.45
CA ASP A 82 -4.91 12.09 -2.73
C ASP A 82 -3.83 11.02 -2.58
N ALA A 83 -3.32 10.79 -1.36
CA ALA A 83 -2.39 9.74 -1.03
C ALA A 83 -2.78 9.03 0.28
N VAL A 84 -2.35 7.77 0.40
CA VAL A 84 -2.53 7.00 1.64
C VAL A 84 -1.23 6.37 2.13
N VAL A 85 -1.15 6.15 3.44
CA VAL A 85 -0.08 5.38 4.08
C VAL A 85 -0.69 4.13 4.69
N TYR A 86 -0.13 2.97 4.35
CA TYR A 86 -0.40 1.71 5.05
C TYR A 86 0.69 1.50 6.10
N LEU A 87 0.32 1.57 7.38
CA LEU A 87 1.15 1.06 8.46
C LEU A 87 0.89 -0.44 8.58
N VAL A 88 1.94 -1.26 8.43
CA VAL A 88 1.80 -2.72 8.39
C VAL A 88 2.77 -3.43 9.31
N ASP A 89 2.36 -4.58 9.84
CA ASP A 89 3.27 -5.62 10.30
C ASP A 89 3.64 -6.49 9.08
N GLN A 90 4.88 -6.39 8.60
CA GLN A 90 5.35 -7.15 7.43
C GLN A 90 5.86 -8.54 7.83
N THR A 91 5.32 -9.59 7.22
CA THR A 91 5.84 -10.96 7.28
C THR A 91 6.79 -11.22 6.11
N GLY A 92 8.01 -11.68 6.37
CA GLY A 92 9.00 -11.94 5.32
C GLY A 92 9.46 -10.68 4.57
N PRO A 93 10.16 -10.82 3.43
CA PRO A 93 10.60 -9.66 2.64
C PRO A 93 9.43 -8.99 1.88
N ALA A 94 9.39 -7.66 1.89
CA ALA A 94 8.38 -6.92 1.13
C ALA A 94 8.65 -7.00 -0.38
N CYS A 95 9.92 -6.98 -0.79
CA CYS A 95 10.34 -6.99 -2.19
C CYS A 95 10.28 -8.40 -2.79
N HIS A 96 9.91 -8.49 -4.07
CA HIS A 96 9.90 -9.76 -4.82
C HIS A 96 11.30 -10.31 -5.09
N LEU A 97 12.36 -9.51 -4.93
CA LEU A 97 13.75 -9.93 -5.03
C LEU A 97 14.29 -10.56 -3.74
N GLY A 98 13.46 -10.73 -2.72
CA GLY A 98 13.87 -11.27 -1.41
C GLY A 98 14.40 -10.20 -0.45
N GLU A 99 14.45 -8.95 -0.87
CA GLU A 99 14.91 -7.82 -0.05
C GLU A 99 13.83 -7.33 0.92
N ARG A 100 14.26 -6.80 2.06
CA ARG A 100 13.37 -6.28 3.10
C ARG A 100 12.43 -5.20 2.57
N THR A 101 12.98 -4.22 1.84
CA THR A 101 12.26 -3.09 1.22
C THR A 101 12.54 -3.05 -0.28
N CYS A 102 11.61 -2.52 -1.07
CA CYS A 102 11.84 -2.19 -2.48
C CYS A 102 12.89 -1.08 -2.65
N PHE A 103 13.11 -0.25 -1.63
CA PHE A 103 14.04 0.89 -1.64
C PHE A 103 15.46 0.52 -1.17
N HIS A 104 15.94 -0.67 -1.57
CA HIS A 104 17.23 -1.23 -1.15
C HIS A 104 18.43 -0.78 -1.99
N ARG A 105 18.23 0.11 -2.98
CA ARG A 105 19.27 0.65 -3.86
C ARG A 105 19.45 2.15 -3.62
N LYS A 106 20.70 2.62 -3.72
CA LYS A 106 21.03 4.05 -3.61
C LYS A 106 21.15 4.66 -5.00
N LEU A 107 20.59 5.86 -5.15
CA LEU A 107 20.90 6.71 -6.31
C LEU A 107 22.33 7.24 -6.15
N VAL A 108 23.10 7.15 -7.22
CA VAL A 108 24.44 7.73 -7.34
C VAL A 108 24.44 8.67 -8.54
N GLN A 109 25.29 9.69 -8.51
CA GLN A 109 25.46 10.67 -9.58
C GLN A 109 26.68 10.33 -10.43
#